data_AF-A0AAJ0IEQ5-F1
#
_entry.id   AF-A0AAJ0IEQ5-F1
#
_cell.length_a   1.000
_cell.length_b   1.000
_cell.length_c   1.000
_cell.angle_alpha   90.00
_cell.angle_beta   90.00
_cell.angle_gamma   90.00
#
_symmetry.space_group_name_H-M   'P 1'
#
loop_
_entity.id
_entity.type
_entity.pdbx_description
1 polymer ?
#
loop_
_entity_poly.entity_id
_entity_poly.type
_entity_poly.pdbx_seq_one_letter_code
_entity_poly.pdbx_strand_id
1 'polypeptide(L)'
;HYKIKLEIFKKIDDTSKFNTIRIREITTIVQEDFPKSVHIQANIYNVYIKIRRRDLHSYTPTSTLIKSFNNNNIKYIKKIDLNNNKQLLGFIFTFPI
;
A
#
# COMPACT_ATOMS: atom_id res chain seq x y z
N HIS A 1 -2.03 -1.00 -24.28
CA HIS A 1 -1.81 -1.48 -22.89
C HIS A 1 -0.71 -2.53 -22.89
N TYR A 2 0.49 -2.21 -22.41
CA TYR A 2 1.58 -3.20 -22.31
C TYR A 2 1.33 -4.10 -21.10
N LYS A 3 1.14 -5.40 -21.32
CA LYS A 3 0.91 -6.38 -20.25
C LYS A 3 2.27 -6.70 -19.62
N ILE A 4 2.45 -6.37 -18.34
CA ILE A 4 3.68 -6.74 -17.60
C ILE A 4 3.81 -8.26 -17.59
N LYS A 5 5.03 -8.77 -17.85
CA LYS A 5 5.33 -10.20 -17.78
C LYS A 5 5.10 -10.72 -16.36
N LEU A 6 4.64 -11.96 -16.24
CA LEU A 6 4.30 -12.57 -14.95
C LEU A 6 5.48 -12.59 -13.96
N GLU A 7 6.69 -12.82 -14.44
CA GLU A 7 7.92 -12.83 -13.64
C GLU A 7 8.19 -11.47 -12.98
N ILE A 8 7.99 -10.40 -13.73
CA ILE A 8 8.17 -9.02 -13.26
C ILE A 8 7.07 -8.65 -12.27
N PHE A 9 5.82 -9.08 -12.54
CA PHE A 9 4.74 -8.93 -11.58
C PHE A 9 5.06 -9.59 -10.24
N LYS A 10 5.55 -10.85 -10.26
CA LYS A 10 5.94 -11.57 -9.05
C LYS A 10 7.05 -10.85 -8.29
N LYS A 11 8.09 -10.37 -9.00
CA LYS A 11 9.16 -9.60 -8.37
C LYS A 11 8.62 -8.33 -7.68
N ILE A 12 7.74 -7.59 -8.35
CA ILE A 12 7.12 -6.39 -7.75
C ILE A 12 6.31 -6.77 -6.51
N ASP A 13 5.50 -7.85 -6.57
CA ASP A 13 4.70 -8.34 -5.44
C ASP A 13 5.59 -8.69 -4.26
N ASP A 14 6.60 -9.55 -4.46
CA ASP A 14 7.51 -9.97 -3.40
C ASP A 14 8.30 -8.82 -2.78
N THR A 15 8.76 -7.87 -3.60
CA THR A 15 9.51 -6.71 -3.09
C THR A 15 8.59 -5.72 -2.37
N SER A 16 7.33 -5.59 -2.81
CA SER A 16 6.35 -4.67 -2.22
C SER A 16 5.83 -5.08 -0.84
N LYS A 17 6.03 -6.34 -0.44
CA LYS A 17 5.70 -6.84 0.91
C LYS A 17 6.58 -6.22 2.01
N PHE A 18 7.77 -5.73 1.66
CA PHE A 18 8.66 -5.07 2.60
C PHE A 18 8.29 -3.59 2.74
N ASN A 19 7.66 -3.23 3.86
CA ASN A 19 7.22 -1.85 4.14
C ASN A 19 8.36 -0.81 4.16
N THR A 20 9.61 -1.26 4.29
CA THR A 20 10.81 -0.42 4.27
C THR A 20 11.24 -0.01 2.86
N ILE A 21 10.80 -0.72 1.83
CA ILE A 21 11.25 -0.50 0.45
C ILE A 21 10.30 0.48 -0.25
N ARG A 22 10.85 1.58 -0.77
CA ARG A 22 10.09 2.61 -1.49
C ARG A 22 9.89 2.21 -2.95
N ILE A 23 8.84 2.74 -3.57
CA ILE A 23 8.53 2.45 -4.99
C ILE A 23 9.68 2.78 -5.95
N ARG A 24 10.52 3.78 -5.63
CA ARG A 24 11.72 4.09 -6.41
C ARG A 24 12.74 2.95 -6.35
N GLU A 25 12.95 2.37 -5.18
CA GLU A 25 13.86 1.24 -4.98
C GLU A 25 13.30 -0.03 -5.65
N ILE A 26 11.99 -0.27 -5.55
CA ILE A 26 11.32 -1.37 -6.30
C ILE A 26 11.55 -1.20 -7.81
N THR A 27 11.47 0.03 -8.33
CA THR A 27 11.72 0.32 -9.75
C THR A 27 13.17 -0.02 -10.11
N THR A 28 14.14 0.40 -9.31
CA THR A 28 15.56 0.11 -9.52
C THR A 28 15.84 -1.40 -9.50
N ILE A 29 15.37 -2.11 -8.47
CA ILE A 29 15.52 -3.57 -8.34
C ILE A 29 14.95 -4.31 -9.56
N VAL A 30 13.76 -3.91 -10.03
CA VAL A 30 13.13 -4.53 -11.20
C VAL A 30 13.89 -4.22 -12.49
N GLN A 31 14.47 -3.04 -12.62
CA GLN A 31 15.29 -2.69 -13.79
C GLN A 31 16.63 -3.44 -13.79
N GLU A 32 17.24 -3.63 -12.62
CA GLU A 32 18.48 -4.40 -12.45
C GLU A 32 18.27 -5.89 -12.74
N ASP A 33 17.20 -6.49 -12.22
CA ASP A 33 16.87 -7.90 -12.43
C ASP A 33 16.36 -8.20 -13.85
N PHE A 34 15.70 -7.22 -14.49
CA PHE A 34 15.10 -7.36 -15.82
C PHE A 34 15.54 -6.24 -16.78
N PRO A 35 16.85 -6.13 -17.11
CA PRO A 35 17.40 -5.01 -17.87
C PRO A 35 16.92 -4.98 -19.32
N LYS A 36 16.45 -6.11 -19.85
CA LYS A 36 15.85 -6.23 -21.19
C LYS A 36 14.36 -5.88 -21.23
N SER A 37 13.74 -5.60 -20.08
CA SER A 37 12.32 -5.26 -20.03
C SER A 37 12.12 -3.77 -20.37
N VAL A 38 11.31 -3.49 -21.38
CA VAL A 38 11.01 -2.11 -21.84
C VAL A 38 9.98 -1.42 -20.92
N HIS A 39 9.88 -1.85 -19.65
CA HIS A 39 8.84 -1.35 -18.77
C HIS A 39 9.21 0.04 -18.25
N ILE A 40 8.39 1.01 -18.64
CA ILE A 40 8.43 2.38 -18.12
C ILE A 40 8.07 2.33 -16.63
N GLN A 41 8.73 3.15 -15.82
CA GLN A 41 8.47 3.33 -14.38
C GLN A 41 6.97 3.45 -14.04
N ALA A 42 6.18 4.07 -14.93
CA ALA A 42 4.72 4.15 -14.82
C ALA A 42 4.02 2.78 -14.76
N ASN A 43 4.48 1.78 -15.52
CA ASN A 43 3.89 0.44 -15.50
C ASN A 43 4.19 -0.27 -14.17
N ILE A 44 5.41 -0.13 -13.65
CA ILE A 44 5.82 -0.67 -12.35
C ILE A 44 4.99 -0.02 -11.23
N TYR A 45 4.82 1.30 -11.28
CA TYR A 45 3.97 2.04 -10.35
C TYR A 45 2.52 1.55 -10.39
N ASN A 46 1.94 1.38 -11.58
CA ASN A 46 0.57 0.90 -11.72
C ASN A 46 0.38 -0.51 -11.13
N VAL A 47 1.34 -1.42 -11.33
CA VAL A 47 1.31 -2.75 -10.73
C VAL A 47 1.45 -2.68 -9.22
N TYR A 48 2.38 -1.89 -8.70
CA TYR A 48 2.55 -1.66 -7.26
C TYR A 48 1.27 -1.16 -6.60
N ILE A 49 0.60 -0.17 -7.19
CA ILE A 49 -0.68 0.35 -6.67
C ILE A 49 -1.76 -0.73 -6.70
N LYS A 50 -1.81 -1.55 -7.75
CA LYS A 50 -2.79 -2.64 -7.86
C LYS A 50 -2.57 -3.70 -6.77
N ILE A 51 -1.33 -4.10 -6.52
CA ILE A 51 -0.96 -5.05 -5.46
C ILE A 51 -1.31 -4.47 -4.09
N ARG A 52 -0.89 -3.22 -3.83
CA ARG A 52 -1.19 -2.55 -2.56
C ARG A 52 -2.68 -2.42 -2.31
N ARG A 53 -3.50 -2.16 -3.34
CA ARG A 53 -4.97 -2.17 -3.22
C ARG A 53 -5.52 -3.57 -2.95
N ARG A 54 -4.99 -4.62 -3.60
CA ARG A 54 -5.41 -6.01 -3.35
C ARG A 54 -5.18 -6.39 -1.89
N ASP A 55 -4.00 -6.10 -1.37
CA ASP A 55 -3.60 -6.50 -0.02
C ASP A 55 -4.33 -5.69 1.05
N LEU A 56 -4.67 -4.43 0.74
CA LEU A 56 -5.57 -3.62 1.57
C LEU A 56 -7.06 -3.98 1.36
N HIS A 57 -7.43 -5.03 0.62
CA HIS A 57 -8.82 -5.35 0.24
C HIS A 57 -9.62 -4.16 -0.32
N SER A 58 -8.97 -3.25 -1.04
CA SER A 58 -9.52 -1.97 -1.53
C SER A 58 -9.85 -0.93 -0.45
N TYR A 59 -9.49 -1.19 0.81
CA TYR A 59 -9.57 -0.20 1.88
C TYR A 59 -8.49 0.88 1.68
N THR A 60 -8.87 2.13 1.97
CA THR A 60 -7.90 3.21 2.14
C THR A 60 -6.93 2.86 3.30
N PRO A 61 -5.71 3.42 3.33
CA PRO A 61 -4.79 3.21 4.46
C PRO A 61 -5.45 3.47 5.83
N THR A 62 -6.29 4.50 5.91
CA THR A 62 -7.11 4.83 7.08
C THR A 62 -8.07 3.71 7.47
N SER A 63 -8.83 3.17 6.51
CA SER A 63 -9.78 2.09 6.81
C SER A 63 -9.08 0.76 7.13
N THR A 64 -7.90 0.53 6.56
CA THR A 64 -7.04 -0.61 6.94
C THR A 64 -6.53 -0.46 8.38
N LEU A 65 -6.09 0.74 8.78
CA LEU A 65 -5.66 1.01 10.15
C LEU A 65 -6.81 0.79 11.15
N ILE A 66 -7.99 1.34 10.87
CA ILE A 66 -9.21 1.13 11.69
C ILE A 66 -9.52 -0.36 11.81
N LYS A 67 -9.49 -1.09 10.69
CA LYS A 67 -9.75 -2.54 10.68
C LYS A 67 -8.72 -3.29 11.53
N SER A 68 -7.44 -2.91 11.44
CA SER A 68 -6.37 -3.49 12.27
C SER A 68 -6.62 -3.23 13.76
N PHE A 69 -7.04 -2.03 14.14
CA PHE A 69 -7.37 -1.72 15.53
C PHE A 69 -8.55 -2.54 16.04
N ASN A 70 -9.63 -2.63 15.25
CA ASN A 70 -10.79 -3.45 15.58
C ASN A 70 -10.41 -4.93 15.75
N ASN A 71 -9.59 -5.48 14.83
CA ASN A 71 -9.18 -6.88 14.87
C ASN A 71 -8.28 -7.20 16.07
N ASN A 72 -7.42 -6.26 16.47
CA ASN A 72 -6.51 -6.43 17.60
C ASN A 72 -7.11 -5.91 18.93
N ASN A 73 -8.40 -5.57 18.95
CA ASN A 73 -9.09 -4.99 20.12
C ASN A 73 -8.39 -3.76 20.72
N ILE A 74 -7.69 -2.97 19.88
CA ILE A 74 -7.06 -1.72 20.30
C ILE A 74 -8.15 -0.66 20.43
N LYS A 75 -8.26 -0.05 21.62
CA LYS A 75 -9.20 1.06 21.86
C LYS A 75 -8.68 2.32 21.19
N TYR A 76 -9.56 3.00 20.46
CA TYR A 76 -9.27 4.30 19.85
C TYR A 76 -10.49 5.22 19.87
N ILE A 77 -10.24 6.52 19.84
CA ILE A 77 -11.21 7.58 19.67
C ILE A 77 -10.98 8.20 18.30
N LYS A 78 -12.03 8.27 17.48
CA LYS A 78 -12.01 8.99 16.19
C LYS A 78 -12.45 10.44 16.39
N LYS A 79 -11.67 11.39 15.86
CA LYS A 79 -12.07 12.79 15.75
C LYS A 79 -12.64 13.00 14.35
N ILE A 80 -13.93 13.36 14.27
CA ILE A 80 -14.64 13.67 13.02
C ILE A 80 -14.86 15.18 12.97
N ASP A 81 -14.86 15.77 11.78
CA ASP A 81 -15.23 17.17 11.60
C ASP A 81 -16.70 17.38 11.94
N LEU A 82 -16.98 18.35 12.81
CA LEU A 82 -18.33 18.70 13.26
C LEU A 82 -19.15 19.34 12.14
N ASN A 83 -18.49 20.02 11.20
CA ASN A 83 -19.16 20.68 10.08
C ASN A 83 -19.33 19.72 8.88
N ASN A 84 -18.49 18.67 8.81
CA ASN A 84 -18.54 17.65 7.77
C ASN A 84 -18.29 16.25 8.34
N ASN A 85 -19.38 15.58 8.72
CA ASN A 85 -19.36 14.25 9.33
C ASN A 85 -18.73 13.13 8.46
N LYS A 86 -18.35 13.44 7.20
CA LYS A 86 -17.65 12.51 6.30
C LYS A 86 -16.13 12.60 6.42
N GLN A 87 -15.60 13.59 7.13
CA GLN A 87 -14.16 13.82 7.23
C GLN A 87 -13.62 13.39 8.58
N LEU A 88 -12.70 12.42 8.55
CA LEU A 88 -11.91 12.06 9.71
C LEU A 88 -10.77 13.06 9.88
N LEU A 89 -10.69 13.69 11.05
CA LEU A 89 -9.66 14.65 11.42
C LEU A 89 -8.48 14.02 12.18
N GLY A 90 -8.68 12.88 12.85
CA GLY A 90 -7.59 12.20 13.56
C GLY A 90 -8.03 11.00 14.39
N PHE A 91 -7.03 10.30 14.94
CA PHE A 91 -7.20 9.19 15.88
C PHE A 91 -6.39 9.43 17.15
N ILE A 92 -6.96 9.05 18.28
CA ILE A 92 -6.28 8.95 19.57
C ILE A 92 -6.40 7.50 20.03
N PHE A 93 -5.28 6.87 20.34
CA PHE A 93 -5.23 5.49 20.83
C PHE A 93 -4.05 5.33 21.77
N THR A 94 -4.10 4.32 22.63
CA THR A 94 -3.01 3.96 23.53
C THR A 94 -2.60 2.52 23.26
N PHE A 95 -1.30 2.26 23.36
CA PHE A 95 -0.80 0.89 23.40
C PHE A 95 -0.71 0.44 24.87
N PRO A 96 -1.07 -0.81 25.18
CA PRO A 96 -0.70 -1.38 26.47
C PRO A 96 0.83 -1.38 26.58
N ILE A 97 1.35 -0.91 27.71
CA ILE A 97 2.77 -1.01 28.09
C ILE A 97 2.96 -2.34 28.80
#